data_AF-A0A1C6LAB4-F1
#
_entry.id   AF-A0A1C6LAB4-F1
#
_cell.length_a   1.000
_cell.length_b   1.000
_cell.length_c   1.000
_cell.angle_alpha   90.00
_cell.angle_beta   90.00
_cell.angle_gamma   90.00
#
_symmetry.space_group_name_H-M   'P 1'
#
loop_
_entity.id
_entity.type
_entity.pdbx_description
1 polymer ?
#
loop_
_entity_poly.entity_id
_entity_poly.type
_entity_poly.pdbx_seq_one_letter_code
_entity_poly.pdbx_strand_id
1 'polypeptide(L)'
;MASTIDKYCPNCKEKLKRYDTVKRIVRGKNHSKKLVAIERYKCPKCKTIHRDLSEYVYPFKHYEADIIDGVVEGLIGPDTLGYEDFPCEETMKRWKKQCIKPRL
;
A
#
# COMPACT_ATOMS: atom_id res chain seq x y z
N MET A 1 -2.83 -19.56 17.05
CA MET A 1 -1.82 -20.00 16.07
C MET A 1 -1.86 -19.01 14.92
N ALA A 2 -0.84 -18.16 14.77
CA ALA A 2 -0.79 -17.22 13.65
C ALA A 2 -0.51 -18.02 12.37
N SER A 3 -1.53 -18.14 11.51
CA SER A 3 -1.39 -18.76 10.20
C SER A 3 -0.35 -17.96 9.40
N THR A 4 0.87 -18.46 9.31
CA THR A 4 1.91 -17.82 8.49
C THR A 4 1.54 -18.00 7.03
N ILE A 5 0.93 -16.99 6.44
CA ILE A 5 0.64 -16.97 5.00
C ILE A 5 1.98 -17.02 4.27
N ASP A 6 2.19 -18.10 3.52
CA ASP A 6 3.40 -18.29 2.75
C ASP A 6 3.45 -17.30 1.58
N LYS A 7 4.54 -16.53 1.51
CA LYS A 7 4.77 -15.53 0.47
C LYS A 7 5.76 -16.07 -0.56
N TYR A 8 5.48 -15.81 -1.83
CA TYR A 8 6.26 -16.31 -2.95
C TYR A 8 6.84 -15.17 -3.77
N CYS A 9 8.03 -15.40 -4.33
CA CYS A 9 8.68 -14.43 -5.20
C CYS A 9 7.92 -14.32 -6.52
N PRO A 10 7.48 -13.13 -6.96
CA PRO A 10 6.82 -12.96 -8.26
C PRO A 10 7.71 -13.34 -9.46
N ASN A 11 9.03 -13.22 -9.32
CA ASN A 11 9.97 -13.52 -10.40
C ASN A 11 10.37 -14.99 -10.44
N CYS A 12 10.60 -15.59 -9.27
CA CYS A 12 11.18 -16.93 -9.15
C CYS A 12 10.20 -18.01 -8.71
N LYS A 13 9.02 -17.63 -8.23
CA LYS A 13 8.01 -18.50 -7.58
C LYS A 13 8.53 -19.27 -6.36
N GLU A 14 9.70 -18.90 -5.86
CA GLU A 14 10.34 -19.49 -4.68
C GLU A 14 9.74 -18.92 -3.40
N LYS A 15 9.65 -19.74 -2.34
CA LYS A 15 9.18 -19.29 -1.03
C LYS A 15 10.12 -18.23 -0.46
N LEU A 16 9.57 -17.09 -0.09
CA LEU A 16 10.31 -15.97 0.45
C LEU A 16 10.66 -16.20 1.92
N LYS A 17 11.84 -15.74 2.33
CA LYS A 17 12.27 -15.77 3.73
C LYS A 17 12.13 -14.39 4.35
N ARG A 18 11.60 -14.31 5.57
CA ARG A 18 11.57 -13.06 6.34
C ARG A 18 13.00 -12.53 6.49
N TYR A 19 13.19 -11.24 6.21
CA TYR A 19 14.50 -10.58 6.28
C TYR A 19 14.54 -9.63 7.48
N ASP A 20 13.74 -8.56 7.43
CA ASP A 20 13.63 -7.57 8.49
C ASP A 20 12.34 -6.76 8.35
N THR A 21 12.27 -5.63 9.04
CA THR A 21 11.10 -4.73 9.04
C THR A 21 11.55 -3.30 8.82
N VAL A 22 10.79 -2.53 8.05
CA VAL A 22 11.03 -1.08 7.83
C VAL A 22 9.82 -0.27 8.26
N LYS A 23 10.05 0.92 8.82
CA LYS A 23 8.98 1.85 9.14
C LYS A 23 8.64 2.70 7.93
N ARG A 24 7.35 2.95 7.69
CA ARG A 24 6.87 3.85 6.64
C ARG A 24 5.82 4.80 7.20
N ILE A 25 5.89 6.06 6.79
CA ILE A 25 4.86 7.04 7.10
C ILE A 25 3.72 6.85 6.10
N VAL A 26 2.51 6.66 6.62
CA VAL A 26 1.27 6.54 5.85
C VAL A 26 0.34 7.68 6.27
N ARG A 27 -0.23 8.36 5.29
CA ARG A 27 -1.16 9.47 5.45
C ARG A 27 -2.59 8.94 5.43
N GLY A 28 -3.33 9.27 6.47
CA GLY A 28 -4.75 8.92 6.62
C GLY A 28 -5.66 10.15 6.53
N LYS A 29 -6.92 9.94 6.89
CA LYS A 29 -7.94 11.00 7.02
C LYS A 29 -7.48 12.14 7.94
N ASN A 30 -7.96 13.36 7.70
CA ASN A 30 -7.70 14.56 8.52
C ASN A 30 -6.19 14.82 8.71
N HIS A 31 -5.39 14.63 7.65
CA HIS A 31 -3.94 14.82 7.66
C HIS A 31 -3.19 13.96 8.69
N SER A 32 -3.84 12.90 9.19
CA SER A 32 -3.23 11.98 10.14
C SER A 32 -2.03 11.28 9.50
N LYS A 33 -1.01 11.02 10.33
CA LYS A 33 0.20 10.32 9.93
C LYS A 33 0.41 9.15 10.87
N LYS A 34 0.55 7.95 10.31
CA LYS A 34 0.84 6.73 11.06
C LYS A 34 2.18 6.17 10.61
N LEU A 35 2.96 5.66 11.55
CA LEU A 35 4.16 4.88 11.26
C LEU A 35 3.78 3.40 11.25
N VAL A 36 3.76 2.80 10.08
CA VAL A 36 3.47 1.37 9.92
C VAL A 36 4.76 0.59 9.77
N ALA A 37 4.82 -0.57 10.43
CA ALA A 37 5.92 -1.51 10.31
C ALA A 37 5.64 -2.45 9.12
N ILE A 38 6.48 -2.39 8.10
CA ILE A 38 6.36 -3.18 6.87
C ILE A 38 7.39 -4.27 6.91
N GLU A 39 6.93 -5.52 6.88
CA GLU A 39 7.82 -6.66 6.77
C GLU A 39 8.46 -6.74 5.38
N ARG A 40 9.75 -7.05 5.37
CA ARG A 40 10.51 -7.31 4.15
C ARG A 40 10.94 -8.76 4.12
N TYR A 41 10.88 -9.32 2.93
CA TYR A 41 11.22 -10.69 2.66
C TYR A 41 12.28 -10.73 1.56
N LYS A 42 13.26 -11.63 1.69
CA LYS A 42 14.32 -11.80 0.69
C LYS A 42 14.14 -13.13 -0.02
N CYS A 43 14.14 -13.11 -1.35
CA CYS A 43 14.12 -14.34 -2.13
C CYS A 43 15.46 -15.08 -1.97
N PRO A 44 15.47 -16.36 -1.59
CA PRO A 44 16.72 -17.11 -1.48
C PRO A 44 17.39 -17.34 -2.84
N LYS A 45 16.62 -17.37 -3.94
CA LYS A 45 17.09 -17.59 -5.31
C LYS A 45 17.64 -16.33 -5.97
N CYS A 46 16.78 -15.35 -6.31
CA CYS A 46 17.21 -14.11 -6.99
C CYS A 46 17.72 -13.00 -6.07
N LYS A 47 17.70 -13.19 -4.74
CA LYS A 47 18.12 -12.21 -3.72
C LYS A 47 17.33 -10.90 -3.71
N THR A 48 16.28 -10.76 -4.53
CA THR A 48 15.37 -9.61 -4.54
C THR A 48 14.64 -9.47 -3.20
N ILE A 49 14.44 -8.23 -2.75
CA ILE A 49 13.71 -7.90 -1.54
C ILE A 49 12.27 -7.51 -1.92
N HIS A 50 11.31 -8.19 -1.34
CA HIS A 50 9.88 -7.92 -1.47
C HIS A 50 9.37 -7.30 -0.18
N ARG A 51 8.45 -6.35 -0.30
CA ARG A 51 7.80 -5.70 0.85
C ARG A 51 6.38 -6.20 0.93
N ASP A 52 5.94 -6.57 2.11
CA ASP A 52 4.56 -6.93 2.32
C ASP A 52 3.73 -5.68 2.61
N LEU A 53 2.97 -5.24 1.61
CA LEU A 53 2.29 -3.96 1.60
C LEU A 53 0.76 -4.07 1.63
N SER A 54 0.24 -5.29 1.45
CA SER A 54 -1.13 -5.56 1.00
C SER A 54 -2.23 -4.93 1.86
N GLU A 55 -1.96 -4.76 3.16
CA GLU A 55 -2.98 -4.26 4.08
C GLU A 55 -2.97 -2.74 4.24
N TYR A 56 -1.85 -2.07 3.98
CA TYR A 56 -1.67 -0.69 4.45
C TYR A 56 -1.53 0.34 3.35
N VAL A 57 -0.82 0.05 2.26
CA VAL A 57 -0.43 1.07 1.28
C VAL A 57 -0.02 0.45 -0.06
N TYR A 58 -0.42 1.05 -1.17
CA TYR A 58 0.06 0.62 -2.48
C TYR A 58 1.57 0.84 -2.67
N PRO A 59 2.23 0.05 -3.54
CA PRO A 59 3.61 0.31 -3.96
C PRO A 59 3.79 1.76 -4.40
N PHE A 60 4.87 2.40 -3.93
CA PHE A 60 5.22 3.80 -4.27
C PHE A 60 4.19 4.88 -3.88
N LYS A 61 3.19 4.56 -3.05
CA LYS A 61 2.23 5.54 -2.49
C LYS A 61 2.51 5.85 -1.03
N HIS A 62 1.95 6.93 -0.50
CA HIS A 62 2.10 7.29 0.91
C HIS A 62 0.77 7.50 1.63
N TYR A 63 -0.35 7.09 1.01
CA TYR A 63 -1.69 7.15 1.60
C TYR A 63 -2.13 5.75 2.03
N GLU A 64 -3.04 5.69 3.01
CA GLU A 64 -3.74 4.45 3.35
C GLU A 64 -4.37 3.87 2.08
N ALA A 65 -4.26 2.55 1.91
CA ALA A 65 -4.76 1.90 0.72
C ALA A 65 -6.28 2.10 0.55
N ASP A 66 -7.04 2.14 1.65
CA ASP A 66 -8.48 2.42 1.65
C ASP A 66 -8.83 3.80 1.07
N ILE A 67 -7.96 4.80 1.27
CA ILE A 67 -8.16 6.14 0.69
C ILE A 67 -7.97 6.08 -0.83
N ILE A 68 -6.96 5.33 -1.28
CA ILE A 68 -6.69 5.17 -2.71
C ILE A 68 -7.84 4.40 -3.37
N ASP A 69 -8.32 3.33 -2.74
CA ASP A 69 -9.45 2.53 -3.20
C ASP A 69 -10.72 3.39 -3.28
N GLY A 70 -11.08 4.09 -2.20
CA GLY A 70 -12.23 4.99 -2.20
C GLY A 70 -12.16 6.11 -3.24
N VAL A 71 -10.96 6.64 -3.54
CA VAL A 71 -10.80 7.61 -4.64
C VAL A 71 -11.00 6.94 -6.01
N VAL A 72 -10.44 5.75 -6.23
CA VAL A 72 -10.55 5.03 -7.51
C VAL A 72 -12.00 4.60 -7.77
N GLU A 73 -12.73 4.18 -6.74
CA GLU A 73 -14.14 3.81 -6.78
C GLU A 73 -15.09 5.01 -6.83
N GLY A 74 -14.59 6.22 -6.54
CA GLY A 74 -15.38 7.46 -6.55
C GLY A 74 -16.16 7.73 -5.25
N LEU A 75 -15.88 6.98 -4.18
CA LEU A 75 -16.42 7.20 -2.84
C LEU A 75 -15.77 8.39 -2.12
N ILE A 76 -14.52 8.72 -2.48
CA ILE A 76 -13.78 9.86 -1.95
C ILE A 76 -13.46 10.83 -3.10
N GLY A 77 -13.80 12.10 -2.89
CA GLY A 77 -13.55 13.21 -3.80
C GLY A 77 -13.03 14.46 -3.08
N PRO A 78 -12.77 15.55 -3.82
CA PRO A 78 -12.25 16.79 -3.25
C PRO A 78 -13.20 17.43 -2.23
N ASP A 79 -14.52 17.23 -2.39
CA ASP A 79 -15.53 17.75 -1.46
C ASP A 79 -15.78 16.81 -0.25
N THR A 80 -15.03 15.72 -0.13
CA THR A 80 -15.21 14.77 0.99
C THR A 80 -14.49 15.26 2.24
N LEU A 81 -15.28 15.56 3.28
CA LEU A 81 -14.77 16.08 4.56
C LEU A 81 -13.61 15.24 5.12
N GLY A 82 -12.48 15.90 5.37
CA GLY A 82 -11.27 15.27 5.88
C GLY A 82 -10.30 14.73 4.82
N TYR A 83 -10.64 14.91 3.54
CA TYR A 83 -9.77 14.64 2.38
C TYR A 83 -9.64 15.84 1.44
N GLU A 84 -10.16 17.00 1.84
CA GLU A 84 -10.26 18.22 1.03
C GLU A 84 -8.90 18.69 0.50
N ASP A 85 -7.88 18.71 1.36
CA ASP A 85 -6.53 19.17 1.00
C ASP A 85 -5.56 18.01 0.66
N PHE A 86 -5.80 16.80 1.17
CA PHE A 86 -4.88 15.66 1.03
C PHE A 86 -5.62 14.32 0.92
N PRO A 87 -5.58 13.65 -0.25
CA PRO A 87 -4.82 13.99 -1.47
C PRO A 87 -5.44 15.15 -2.27
N CYS A 88 -4.61 15.95 -2.96
CA CYS A 88 -5.15 16.98 -3.87
C CYS A 88 -5.88 16.37 -5.07
N GLU A 89 -6.79 17.14 -5.68
CA GLU A 89 -7.62 16.69 -6.80
C GLU A 89 -6.80 16.11 -7.98
N GLU A 90 -5.67 16.73 -8.32
CA GLU A 90 -4.79 16.23 -9.39
C GLU A 90 -4.20 14.85 -9.05
N THR A 91 -3.84 14.63 -7.78
CA THR A 91 -3.38 13.32 -7.29
C THR A 91 -4.48 12.28 -7.41
N MET A 92 -5.72 12.64 -7.05
CA MET A 92 -6.89 11.75 -7.21
C MET A 92 -7.13 11.38 -8.68
N LYS A 93 -7.12 12.38 -9.59
CA LYS A 93 -7.23 12.16 -11.05
C LYS A 93 -6.15 11.22 -11.56
N ARG A 94 -4.91 11.35 -11.08
CA ARG A 94 -3.80 10.47 -11.45
C ARG A 94 -4.05 9.03 -11.01
N TRP A 95 -4.60 8.80 -9.82
CA TRP A 95 -4.88 7.44 -9.33
C TRP A 95 -5.98 6.76 -10.15
N LYS A 96 -7.06 7.49 -10.48
CA LYS A 96 -8.12 7.00 -11.37
C LYS A 96 -7.57 6.59 -12.74
N LYS A 97 -6.63 7.35 -13.30
CA LYS A 97 -5.97 7.01 -14.58
C LYS A 97 -5.04 5.79 -14.49
N GLN A 98 -4.54 5.44 -13.30
CA GLN A 98 -3.50 4.42 -13.15
C GLN A 98 -4.00 2.97 -13.20
N CYS A 99 -5.29 2.72 -13.51
CA CYS A 99 -5.87 1.37 -13.53
C CYS A 99 -5.46 0.55 -12.29
N ILE A 100 -5.42 1.21 -11.13
CA ILE A 100 -5.11 0.57 -9.85
C ILE A 100 -6.25 -0.41 -9.60
N LYS A 101 -5.94 -1.69 -9.47
CA LYS A 101 -6.94 -2.70 -9.13
C LYS A 101 -7.25 -2.53 -7.64
N PRO A 102 -8.50 -2.18 -7.27
CA PRO A 102 -8.90 -2.12 -5.88
C PRO A 102 -8.63 -3.45 -5.21
N ARG A 103 -8.43 -3.44 -3.88
CA ARG A 103 -8.23 -4.67 -3.11
C ARG A 103 -9.55 -5.39 -2.79
N LEU A 104 -10.69 -4.78 -3.11
CA LEU A 104 -12.04 -5.33 -2.95
C LEU A 104 -12.61 -5.82 -4.29
#